data_AF-A0A258R3P7-F1
#
_entry.id   AF-A0A258R3P7-F1
#
_cell.length_a   1.000
_cell.length_b   1.000
_cell.length_c   1.000
_cell.angle_alpha   90.00
_cell.angle_beta   90.00
_cell.angle_gamma   90.00
#
_symmetry.space_group_name_H-M   'P 1'
#
loop_
_entity.id
_entity.type
_entity.pdbx_description
1 polymer ?
#
loop_
_entity_poly.entity_id
_entity_poly.type
_entity_poly.pdbx_seq_one_letter_code
_entity_poly.pdbx_strand_id
1 'polypeptide(L)' 'MTLLAMAGVAVASPFAAVAQGAGKTLLNVSYDVSREFYKDYNAAFAAYWKKTTGEVLTLNQSHG' A
#
# COMPACT_ATOMS: atom_id res chain seq x y z
N MET A 1 -53.52 21.39 -12.93
CA MET A 1 -52.53 20.47 -12.32
C MET A 1 -51.64 19.95 -13.45
N THR A 2 -50.37 20.32 -13.62
CA THR A 2 -49.40 20.98 -12.70
C THR A 2 -49.25 20.25 -11.36
N LEU A 3 -48.08 19.90 -10.84
CA LEU A 3 -46.65 20.10 -11.21
C LEU A 3 -45.93 18.72 -11.01
N LEU A 4 -44.64 18.43 -11.21
CA LEU A 4 -43.40 19.18 -11.48
C LEU A 4 -42.38 18.22 -12.17
N ALA A 5 -41.40 18.74 -12.90
CA ALA A 5 -40.24 17.96 -13.38
C ALA A 5 -39.05 18.07 -12.41
N MET A 6 -38.36 16.96 -12.13
CA MET A 6 -37.11 16.93 -11.36
C MET A 6 -36.06 16.09 -12.07
N ALA A 7 -35.16 16.77 -12.79
CA ALA A 7 -33.98 16.15 -13.35
C ALA A 7 -32.97 15.88 -12.23
N GLY A 8 -32.87 14.63 -11.79
CA GLY A 8 -31.88 14.20 -10.82
C GLY A 8 -30.48 14.28 -11.40
N VAL A 9 -29.80 15.41 -11.19
CA VAL A 9 -28.38 15.58 -11.57
C VAL A 9 -27.55 14.65 -10.71
N ALA A 10 -27.17 13.51 -11.26
CA ALA A 10 -26.24 12.58 -10.64
C ALA A 10 -24.87 13.26 -10.51
N VAL A 11 -24.53 13.73 -9.32
CA VAL A 11 -23.20 14.25 -8.99
C VAL A 11 -22.23 13.07 -9.03
N ALA A 12 -21.66 12.83 -10.20
CA ALA A 12 -20.63 11.83 -10.41
C ALA A 12 -19.34 12.28 -9.74
N SER A 13 -19.22 12.02 -8.42
CA SER A 13 -18.00 12.24 -7.66
C SER A 13 -16.83 11.52 -8.35
N PRO A 14 -15.82 12.25 -8.86
CA PRO A 14 -14.64 11.61 -9.42
C PRO A 14 -13.86 11.02 -8.24
N PHE A 15 -14.06 9.73 -7.98
CA PHE A 15 -13.17 8.95 -7.12
C PHE A 15 -11.77 9.04 -7.74
N ALA A 16 -10.93 9.91 -7.16
CA ALA A 16 -9.56 10.08 -7.62
C ALA A 16 -8.87 8.72 -7.56
N ALA A 17 -8.43 8.23 -8.72
CA ALA A 17 -7.77 6.94 -8.81
C ALA A 17 -6.48 7.01 -7.99
N VAL A 18 -6.49 6.41 -6.79
CA VAL A 18 -5.29 6.22 -5.99
C VAL A 18 -4.37 5.32 -6.80
N ALA A 19 -3.40 5.93 -7.47
CA ALA A 19 -2.40 5.23 -8.24
C ALA A 19 -1.68 4.25 -7.31
N GLN A 20 -1.95 2.95 -7.45
CA GLN A 20 -1.22 1.93 -6.70
C GLN A 20 0.22 1.93 -7.20
N GLY A 21 1.10 2.64 -6.49
CA GLY A 21 2.51 2.74 -6.82
C GLY A 21 3.11 1.35 -6.99
N ALA A 22 3.84 1.14 -8.09
CA ALA A 22 4.45 -0.14 -8.39
C ALA A 22 5.24 -0.64 -7.17
N GLY A 23 4.93 -1.87 -6.73
CA GLY A 23 5.35 -2.37 -5.43
C GLY A 23 6.86 -2.28 -5.24
N LYS A 24 7.30 -1.49 -4.26
CA LYS A 24 8.73 -1.25 -4.06
C LYS A 24 9.37 -2.53 -3.55
N THR A 25 10.57 -2.83 -4.03
CA THR A 25 11.38 -3.95 -3.53
C THR A 25 12.68 -3.40 -2.95
N LEU A 26 12.98 -3.78 -1.70
CA LEU A 26 14.22 -3.41 -1.01
C LEU A 26 15.00 -4.68 -0.65
N LEU A 27 16.33 -4.60 -0.72
CA LEU A 27 17.24 -5.63 -0.24
C LEU A 27 17.76 -5.21 1.15
N ASN A 28 17.42 -6.00 2.17
CA ASN A 28 17.97 -5.89 3.50
C ASN A 28 19.30 -6.68 3.56
N VAL A 29 20.42 -5.95 3.74
CA VAL A 29 21.81 -6.44 3.67
C VAL A 29 22.39 -6.77 5.06
N SER A 30 21.55 -6.94 6.08
CA SER A 30 22.00 -7.30 7.43
C SER A 30 22.74 -8.64 7.46
N TYR A 31 23.95 -8.64 8.02
CA TYR A 31 24.83 -9.80 8.00
C TYR A 31 24.66 -10.71 9.24
N ASP A 32 24.92 -11.99 8.99
CA ASP A 32 24.95 -13.15 9.90
C ASP A 32 24.16 -13.05 11.23
N VAL A 33 24.77 -12.53 12.30
CA VAL A 33 24.23 -12.56 13.68
C VAL A 33 22.85 -11.92 13.88
N SER A 34 22.39 -11.09 12.93
CA SER A 34 21.11 -10.38 13.00
C SER A 34 20.01 -10.97 12.10
N ARG A 35 20.34 -12.01 11.31
CA ARG A 35 19.46 -12.60 10.28
C ARG A 35 18.10 -13.05 10.81
N GLU A 36 18.08 -13.81 11.90
CA GLU A 36 16.82 -14.34 12.45
C GLU A 36 15.93 -13.24 13.05
N PHE A 37 16.50 -12.13 13.54
CA PHE A 37 15.71 -10.95 13.93
C PHE A 37 15.05 -10.30 12.71
N TYR A 38 15.81 -10.12 11.62
CA TYR A 38 15.30 -9.44 10.42
C TYR A 38 14.25 -10.25 9.66
N LYS A 39 14.28 -11.58 9.72
CA LYS A 39 13.24 -12.48 9.21
C LYS A 39 11.82 -12.06 9.67
N ASP A 40 11.61 -11.93 10.97
CA ASP A 40 10.31 -11.57 11.54
C ASP A 40 10.06 -10.05 11.46
N TYR A 41 11.10 -9.24 11.70
CA TYR A 41 11.00 -7.78 11.62
C TYR A 41 10.63 -7.28 10.21
N ASN A 42 11.14 -7.90 9.14
CA ASN A 42 10.82 -7.51 7.77
C ASN A 42 9.34 -7.72 7.45
N ALA A 43 8.72 -8.81 7.95
CA ALA A 43 7.29 -9.06 7.79
C ALA A 43 6.46 -8.00 8.54
N ALA A 44 6.82 -7.67 9.78
CA ALA A 44 6.18 -6.60 10.55
C ALA A 44 6.33 -5.22 9.87
N PHE A 45 7.51 -4.90 9.33
CA PHE A 45 7.78 -3.65 8.65
C PHE A 45 7.00 -3.52 7.33
N ALA A 46 6.92 -4.59 6.53
CA ALA A 46 6.12 -4.57 5.29
C ALA A 46 4.62 -4.34 5.57
N ALA A 47 4.08 -4.96 6.63
CA ALA A 47 2.71 -4.73 7.07
C ALA A 47 2.50 -3.28 7.58
N TYR A 48 3.45 -2.75 8.36
CA TYR A 48 3.45 -1.36 8.81
C TYR A 48 3.52 -0.38 7.62
N TRP A 49 4.40 -0.61 6.65
CA TRP A 49 4.56 0.25 5.47
C TRP A 49 3.25 0.34 4.69
N LYS A 50 2.60 -0.81 4.42
CA LYS A 50 1.32 -0.86 3.72
C LYS A 50 0.19 -0.16 4.50
N LYS A 51 0.18 -0.26 5.83
CA LYS A 51 -0.78 0.47 6.68
C LYS A 51 -0.57 1.99 6.65
N THR A 52 0.69 2.44 6.59
CA THR A 52 1.06 3.86 6.70
C THR A 52 1.05 4.60 5.37
N THR A 53 1.38 3.92 4.26
CA THR A 53 1.52 4.53 2.92
C THR A 53 0.48 4.07 1.89
N GLY A 54 -0.19 2.95 2.14
CA GLY A 54 -1.03 2.26 1.15
C GLY A 54 -0.25 1.42 0.12
N GLU A 55 1.07 1.58 0.03
CA GLU A 55 1.91 0.89 -0.95
C GLU A 55 2.24 -0.56 -0.53
N VAL A 56 2.48 -1.43 -1.50
CA VAL A 56 3.07 -2.75 -1.25
C VAL A 56 4.59 -2.64 -1.23
N LEU A 57 5.21 -3.17 -0.18
CA LEU A 57 6.66 -3.24 -0.02
C LEU A 57 7.11 -4.69 0.11
N THR A 58 8.01 -5.12 -0.77
CA THR A 58 8.71 -6.40 -0.71
C THR A 58 10.08 -6.22 -0.07
N LEU A 59 10.40 -7.02 0.95
CA LEU A 59 11.70 -7.03 1.61
C LEU A 59 12.42 -8.35 1.36
N ASN A 60 13.45 -8.32 0.53
CA ASN A 60 14.35 -9.44 0.28
C ASN A 60 15.49 -9.42 1.30
N GLN A 61 16.01 -10.58 1.68
CA GLN A 61 17.19 -10.69 2.54
C GLN A 61 18.44 -11.06 1.73
N SER A 62 19.55 -10.41 2.01
CA SER A 62 20.87 -10.91 1.57
C SER A 62 21.15 -12.24 2.25
N HIS A 63 21.72 -13.19 1.51
CA HIS A 63 21.99 -14.53 2.03
C HIS A 63 23.39 -14.64 2.67
N GLY A 64 24.32 -13.77 2.29
CA GLY A 64 25.62 -13.62 2.95
C GLY A 64 26.72 -14.49 2.35
#